data_AF-A0A2M8NZH2-F1
#
_entry.id   AF-A0A2M8NZH2-F1
#
_cell.length_a   1.000
_cell.length_b   1.000
_cell.length_c   1.000
_cell.angle_alpha   90.00
_cell.angle_beta   90.00
_cell.angle_gamma   90.00
#
_symmetry.space_group_name_H-M   'P 1'
#
loop_
_entity.id
_entity.type
_entity.pdbx_description
1 polymer ?
#
loop_
_entity_poly.entity_id
_entity_poly.type
_entity_poly.pdbx_seq_one_letter_code
_entity_poly.pdbx_strand_id
1 'polypeptide(L)'
;MIDYFLRQLIYPTHNPLYQLNTRHFCPERLRRDAQLIIGAGVSLAALWWLIEAVAVGSPESNLYITVLVALFFGSLAVMLAANVFYVLVAVSAVQQEAERGTWDLLRLSRLPPREITAAKYAVVQLRVWRVVALEVALRAAVVTLVVLPAVRTGVSLALTLTVTAIFLASLYLLEVWWRMRAVIGISLLLALIFPRPTSAAIMASLSMIGLHVLQAGYLAVCYGLLLLMLLGEFTLGFLCGMPFCALLAAGGTFFFYERVAEMALRRLSQTI
;
A
#
# COMPACT_ATOMS: atom_id res chain seq x y z
N MET A 1 -7.25 13.56 5.49
CA MET A 1 -6.89 12.26 4.86
C MET A 1 -7.89 11.16 5.19
N ILE A 2 -8.18 10.88 6.47
CA ILE A 2 -9.15 9.82 6.87
C ILE A 2 -10.56 10.05 6.30
N ASP A 3 -11.08 11.27 6.30
CA ASP A 3 -12.41 11.54 5.72
C ASP A 3 -12.44 11.41 4.20
N TYR A 4 -11.33 11.69 3.52
CA TYR A 4 -11.17 11.43 2.10
C TYR A 4 -11.07 9.93 1.82
N PHE A 5 -10.35 9.20 2.69
CA PHE A 5 -10.24 7.75 2.67
C PHE A 5 -11.61 7.09 2.84
N LEU A 6 -12.38 7.55 3.82
CA LEU A 6 -13.78 7.16 4.00
C LEU A 6 -14.58 7.54 2.76
N ARG A 7 -14.54 8.77 2.26
CA ARG A 7 -15.30 9.16 1.06
C ARG A 7 -14.96 8.36 -0.20
N GLN A 8 -13.70 7.95 -0.40
CA GLN A 8 -13.30 7.10 -1.52
C GLN A 8 -13.63 5.62 -1.30
N LEU A 9 -13.62 5.14 -0.05
CA LEU A 9 -14.18 3.82 0.32
C LEU A 9 -15.71 3.80 0.23
N ILE A 10 -16.35 4.96 0.32
CA ILE A 10 -17.79 5.18 0.22
C ILE A 10 -18.12 5.52 -1.25
N TYR A 11 -17.95 4.56 -2.15
CA TYR A 11 -18.64 4.54 -3.43
C TYR A 11 -19.24 3.15 -3.63
N PRO A 12 -20.58 2.98 -3.71
CA PRO A 12 -21.67 3.97 -3.74
C PRO A 12 -22.43 4.02 -2.40
N THR A 13 -22.71 5.21 -1.85
CA THR A 13 -23.59 5.39 -0.66
C THR A 13 -24.97 4.75 -0.83
N HIS A 14 -25.41 4.50 -2.06
CA HIS A 14 -26.75 4.01 -2.40
C HIS A 14 -26.81 2.50 -2.66
N ASN A 15 -25.68 1.78 -2.62
CA ASN A 15 -25.71 0.34 -2.85
C ASN A 15 -26.21 -0.40 -1.60
N PRO A 16 -27.37 -1.09 -1.68
CA PRO A 16 -27.97 -1.74 -0.52
C PRO A 16 -27.10 -2.89 0.01
N LEU A 17 -26.31 -3.57 -0.83
CA LEU A 17 -25.38 -4.62 -0.41
C LEU A 17 -24.21 -4.08 0.40
N TYR A 18 -23.70 -2.92 -0.01
CA TYR A 18 -22.65 -2.24 0.74
C TYR A 18 -23.20 -1.80 2.10
N GLN A 19 -24.38 -1.17 2.14
CA GLN A 19 -25.04 -0.77 3.38
C GLN A 19 -25.29 -1.97 4.31
N LEU A 20 -25.81 -3.08 3.78
CA LEU A 20 -26.08 -4.28 4.57
C LEU A 20 -24.81 -4.83 5.23
N ASN A 21 -23.72 -4.97 4.46
CA ASN A 21 -22.44 -5.47 4.98
C ASN A 21 -21.75 -4.47 5.91
N THR A 22 -21.96 -3.17 5.70
CA THR A 22 -21.37 -2.12 6.54
C THR A 22 -22.13 -1.84 7.83
N ARG A 23 -23.39 -2.30 7.99
CA ARG A 23 -24.14 -2.18 9.25
C ARG A 23 -23.42 -2.80 10.45
N HIS A 24 -22.62 -3.84 10.23
CA HIS A 24 -21.80 -4.44 11.28
C HIS A 24 -20.55 -3.63 11.63
N PHE A 25 -20.15 -2.69 10.78
CA PHE A 25 -19.03 -1.79 11.00
C PHE A 25 -19.53 -0.50 11.64
N CYS A 26 -19.31 -0.34 12.95
CA CYS A 26 -19.54 0.95 13.62
C CYS A 26 -18.48 1.97 13.12
N PRO A 27 -18.88 3.05 12.42
CA PRO A 27 -17.93 4.02 11.86
C PRO A 27 -17.12 4.73 12.95
N GLU A 28 -17.72 4.94 14.12
CA GLU A 28 -17.04 5.52 15.29
C GLU A 28 -15.91 4.62 15.79
N ARG A 29 -16.13 3.29 15.83
CA ARG A 29 -15.10 2.33 16.23
C ARG A 29 -13.97 2.28 15.20
N LEU A 30 -14.30 2.31 13.92
CA LEU A 30 -13.32 2.36 12.82
C LEU A 30 -12.44 3.61 12.94
N ARG A 31 -13.04 4.78 13.16
CA ARG A 31 -12.33 6.05 13.34
C ARG A 31 -11.43 6.02 14.58
N ARG A 32 -11.94 5.51 15.70
CA ARG A 32 -11.18 5.38 16.96
C ARG A 32 -9.97 4.44 16.79
N ASP A 33 -10.19 3.27 16.19
CA ASP A 33 -9.12 2.31 15.91
C ASP A 33 -8.06 2.92 14.98
N ALA A 34 -8.48 3.66 13.95
CA ALA A 34 -7.56 4.32 13.03
C ALA A 34 -6.72 5.39 13.74
N GLN A 35 -7.34 6.21 14.58
CA GLN A 35 -6.65 7.20 15.40
C GLN A 35 -5.68 6.55 16.39
N LEU A 36 -6.05 5.42 17.00
CA LEU A 36 -5.16 4.69 17.91
C LEU A 36 -3.96 4.09 17.19
N ILE A 37 -4.15 3.47 16.01
CA ILE A 37 -3.05 2.89 15.24
C ILE A 37 -2.11 3.98 14.72
N ILE A 38 -2.65 5.06 14.16
CA ILE A 38 -1.85 6.18 13.68
C ILE A 38 -1.15 6.87 14.85
N GLY A 39 -1.86 7.12 15.95
CA GLY A 39 -1.31 7.71 17.16
C GLY A 39 -0.20 6.87 17.76
N ALA A 40 -0.36 5.54 17.82
CA ALA A 40 0.67 4.61 18.27
C ALA A 40 1.89 4.63 17.33
N GLY A 41 1.67 4.64 16.02
CA GLY A 41 2.75 4.77 15.03
C GLY A 41 3.55 6.06 15.19
N VAL A 42 2.87 7.20 15.33
CA VAL A 42 3.51 8.50 15.57
C VAL A 42 4.22 8.53 16.92
N SER A 43 3.62 7.95 17.97
CA SER A 43 4.23 7.90 19.31
C SER A 43 5.48 7.04 19.32
N LEU A 44 5.48 5.89 18.63
CA LEU A 44 6.65 5.04 18.47
C LEU A 44 7.76 5.76 17.68
N ALA A 45 7.41 6.48 16.62
CA ALA A 45 8.37 7.28 15.86
C ALA A 45 8.95 8.42 16.71
N ALA A 46 8.13 9.10 17.53
CA ALA A 46 8.58 10.16 18.43
C ALA A 46 9.43 9.63 19.59
N LEU A 47 9.07 8.49 20.18
CA LEU A 47 9.87 7.83 21.21
C LEU A 47 11.22 7.40 20.64
N TRP A 48 11.22 6.84 19.43
CA TRP A 48 12.44 6.50 18.72
C TRP A 48 13.31 7.74 18.48
N TRP A 49 12.72 8.84 18.04
CA TRP A 49 13.41 10.11 17.89
C TRP A 49 14.05 10.60 19.19
N LEU A 50 13.35 10.48 20.31
CA LEU A 50 13.90 10.84 21.62
C LEU A 50 15.09 9.96 21.98
N ILE A 51 15.01 8.65 21.72
CA ILE A 51 16.11 7.71 21.92
C ILE A 51 17.31 8.09 21.06
N GLU A 52 17.11 8.36 19.77
CA GLU A 52 18.15 8.86 18.86
C GLU A 52 18.79 10.16 19.37
N ALA A 53 17.98 11.16 19.72
CA ALA A 53 18.47 12.46 20.20
C ALA A 53 19.31 12.35 21.48
N VAL A 54 18.98 11.38 22.35
CA VAL A 54 19.69 11.12 23.61
C VAL A 54 20.90 10.22 23.42
N ALA A 55 20.81 9.21 22.56
CA ALA A 55 21.85 8.20 22.36
C ALA A 55 22.92 8.62 21.32
N VAL A 56 22.56 9.45 20.34
CA VAL A 56 23.38 9.76 19.16
C VAL A 56 23.98 11.16 19.30
N GLY A 57 24.95 11.27 20.22
CA GLY A 57 25.96 12.33 20.18
C GLY A 57 26.93 12.19 19.00
N SER A 58 27.00 11.02 18.35
CA SER A 58 27.85 10.78 17.17
C SER A 58 27.10 10.01 16.06
N PRO A 59 26.96 10.59 14.85
CA PRO A 59 26.28 9.95 13.70
C PRO A 59 26.99 8.69 13.17
N GLU A 60 28.17 8.34 13.69
CA GLU A 60 28.92 7.14 13.33
C GLU A 60 28.63 5.92 14.22
N SER A 61 27.65 6.01 15.12
CA SER A 61 27.34 4.88 15.99
C SER A 61 26.82 3.68 15.18
N ASN A 62 27.48 2.52 15.30
CA ASN A 62 27.05 1.25 14.71
C ASN A 62 25.59 0.87 15.05
N LEU A 63 25.06 1.43 16.14
CA LEU A 63 23.67 1.25 16.57
C LEU A 63 22.67 1.81 15.54
N TYR A 64 22.92 3.02 15.01
CA TYR A 64 22.05 3.67 14.02
C TYR A 64 21.88 2.79 12.77
N ILE A 65 23.00 2.35 12.18
CA ILE A 65 22.99 1.50 10.98
C ILE A 65 22.27 0.18 11.29
N THR A 66 22.55 -0.43 12.44
CA THR A 66 21.92 -1.69 12.85
C THR A 66 20.39 -1.55 12.93
N VAL A 67 19.89 -0.47 13.52
CA VAL A 67 18.45 -0.24 13.66
C VAL A 67 17.81 0.08 12.30
N LEU A 68 18.46 0.90 11.48
CA LEU A 68 17.98 1.20 10.14
C LEU A 68 17.82 -0.08 9.31
N VAL A 69 18.83 -0.95 9.34
CA VAL A 69 18.81 -2.26 8.66
C VAL A 69 17.70 -3.15 9.22
N ALA A 70 17.55 -3.24 10.55
CA ALA A 70 16.51 -4.03 11.19
C ALA A 70 15.10 -3.54 10.83
N LEU A 71 14.86 -2.23 10.83
CA LEU A 71 13.58 -1.64 10.44
C LEU A 71 13.30 -1.80 8.94
N PHE A 72 14.32 -1.70 8.09
CA PHE A 72 14.19 -1.94 6.67
C PHE A 72 13.72 -3.38 6.39
N PHE A 73 14.44 -4.38 6.92
CA PHE A 73 14.04 -5.79 6.78
C PHE A 73 12.72 -6.10 7.48
N GLY A 74 12.45 -5.49 8.63
CA GLY A 74 11.17 -5.60 9.33
C GLY A 74 10.01 -5.05 8.49
N SER A 75 10.20 -3.91 7.82
CA SER A 75 9.20 -3.32 6.92
C SER A 75 8.92 -4.23 5.71
N LEU A 76 9.95 -4.88 5.16
CA LEU A 76 9.81 -5.82 4.05
C LEU A 76 9.07 -7.09 4.50
N ALA A 77 9.39 -7.62 5.67
CA ALA A 77 8.69 -8.77 6.24
C ALA A 77 7.19 -8.47 6.49
N VAL A 78 6.89 -7.32 7.09
CA VAL A 78 5.50 -6.86 7.31
C VAL A 78 4.77 -6.64 5.99
N MET A 79 5.44 -6.07 4.98
CA MET A 79 4.88 -5.91 3.64
C MET A 79 4.48 -7.26 3.02
N LEU A 80 5.35 -8.26 3.08
CA LEU A 80 5.06 -9.61 2.55
C LEU A 80 3.91 -10.28 3.32
N ALA A 81 3.94 -10.23 4.66
CA ALA A 81 2.88 -10.76 5.50
C ALA A 81 1.52 -10.08 5.24
N ALA A 82 1.53 -8.75 5.08
CA ALA A 82 0.35 -7.96 4.76
C ALA A 82 -0.26 -8.39 3.41
N ASN A 83 0.57 -8.63 2.39
CA ASN A 83 0.06 -9.06 1.10
C ASN A 83 -0.57 -10.47 1.15
N VAL A 84 0.04 -11.41 1.87
CA VAL A 84 -0.56 -12.74 2.10
C VAL A 84 -1.89 -12.59 2.83
N PHE A 85 -1.95 -11.74 3.85
CA PHE A 85 -3.19 -11.44 4.56
C PHE A 85 -4.27 -10.86 3.63
N TYR A 86 -3.92 -9.93 2.73
CA TYR A 86 -4.86 -9.37 1.74
C TYR A 86 -5.44 -10.45 0.83
N VAL A 87 -4.60 -11.35 0.33
CA VAL A 87 -5.03 -12.50 -0.49
C VAL A 87 -6.01 -13.38 0.28
N LEU A 88 -5.66 -13.78 1.50
CA LEU A 88 -6.48 -14.68 2.33
C LEU A 88 -7.85 -14.06 2.65
N VAL A 89 -7.89 -12.77 3.01
CA VAL A 89 -9.15 -12.06 3.31
C VAL A 89 -10.01 -11.91 2.06
N ALA A 90 -9.41 -11.62 0.90
CA ALA A 90 -10.15 -11.49 -0.34
C ALA A 90 -10.72 -12.83 -0.82
N VAL A 91 -9.91 -13.89 -0.82
CA VAL A 91 -10.33 -15.24 -1.25
C VAL A 91 -11.40 -15.81 -0.31
N SER A 92 -11.19 -15.72 1.01
CA SER A 92 -12.17 -16.22 1.98
C SER A 92 -13.51 -15.50 1.90
N ALA A 93 -13.53 -14.20 1.59
CA ALA A 93 -14.76 -13.45 1.43
C ALA A 93 -15.64 -13.98 0.27
N VAL A 94 -15.03 -14.35 -0.85
CA VAL A 94 -15.75 -14.90 -2.01
C VAL A 94 -16.17 -16.35 -1.75
N GLN A 95 -15.26 -17.15 -1.20
CA GLN A 95 -15.48 -18.60 -1.00
C GLN A 95 -16.58 -18.87 0.05
N GLN A 96 -16.61 -18.11 1.16
CA GLN A 96 -17.69 -18.23 2.15
C GLN A 96 -19.07 -17.89 1.56
N GLU A 97 -19.14 -17.00 0.58
CA GLU A 97 -20.40 -16.62 -0.06
C GLU A 97 -20.83 -17.61 -1.14
N ALA A 98 -19.87 -18.22 -1.83
CA ALA A 98 -20.09 -19.31 -2.76
C ALA A 98 -20.60 -20.55 -2.02
N GLU A 99 -19.96 -20.96 -0.92
CA GLU A 99 -20.38 -22.10 -0.09
C GLU A 99 -21.79 -21.92 0.49
N ARG A 100 -22.18 -20.69 0.83
CA ARG A 100 -23.52 -20.37 1.35
C ARG A 100 -24.60 -20.27 0.27
N GLY A 101 -24.26 -20.38 -1.03
CA GLY A 101 -25.19 -20.13 -2.13
C GLY A 101 -25.65 -18.67 -2.25
N THR A 102 -25.12 -17.77 -1.42
CA THR A 102 -25.45 -16.33 -1.47
C THR A 102 -24.97 -15.69 -2.76
N TRP A 103 -23.91 -16.23 -3.37
CA TRP A 103 -23.40 -15.73 -4.63
C TRP A 103 -24.40 -15.86 -5.78
N ASP A 104 -25.12 -16.98 -5.86
CA ASP A 104 -26.14 -17.20 -6.89
C ASP A 104 -27.38 -16.33 -6.64
N LEU A 105 -27.75 -16.11 -5.38
CA LEU A 105 -28.80 -15.16 -5.02
C LEU A 105 -28.45 -13.72 -5.42
N LEU A 106 -27.17 -13.33 -5.30
CA LEU A 106 -26.70 -12.02 -5.75
C LEU A 106 -26.81 -11.87 -7.26
N ARG A 107 -26.52 -12.93 -8.03
CA ARG A 107 -26.70 -12.95 -9.50
C ARG A 107 -28.16 -12.83 -9.93
N LEU A 108 -29.10 -13.36 -9.14
CA LEU A 108 -30.53 -13.23 -9.39
C LEU A 108 -31.11 -11.87 -8.98
N SER A 109 -30.36 -11.06 -8.23
CA SER A 109 -30.79 -9.72 -7.84
C SER A 109 -30.82 -8.77 -9.04
N ARG A 110 -31.68 -7.74 -8.99
CA ARG A 110 -31.76 -6.70 -10.05
C ARG A 110 -30.57 -5.73 -10.05
N LEU A 111 -29.54 -5.97 -9.23
CA LEU A 111 -28.38 -5.08 -9.14
C LEU A 111 -27.43 -5.32 -10.31
N PRO A 112 -26.89 -4.28 -10.94
CA PRO A 112 -25.94 -4.45 -12.03
C PRO A 112 -24.65 -5.12 -11.50
N PRO A 113 -24.02 -6.05 -12.26
CA PRO A 113 -22.84 -6.80 -11.81
C PRO A 113 -21.69 -5.90 -11.31
N ARG A 114 -21.52 -4.72 -11.93
CA ARG A 114 -20.53 -3.71 -11.52
C ARG A 114 -20.73 -3.18 -10.10
N GLU A 115 -21.99 -3.03 -9.67
CA GLU A 115 -22.29 -2.60 -8.31
C GLU A 115 -22.05 -3.70 -7.29
N ILE A 116 -22.34 -4.95 -7.66
CA ILE A 116 -22.05 -6.13 -6.82
C ILE A 116 -20.53 -6.24 -6.61
N THR A 117 -19.73 -6.18 -7.69
CA THR A 117 -18.26 -6.25 -7.58
C THR A 117 -17.68 -5.10 -6.79
N ALA A 118 -18.14 -3.86 -7.04
CA ALA A 118 -17.67 -2.68 -6.30
C ALA A 118 -17.97 -2.79 -4.80
N ALA A 119 -19.17 -3.25 -4.43
CA ALA A 119 -19.52 -3.45 -3.03
C ALA A 119 -18.64 -4.50 -2.35
N LYS A 120 -18.39 -5.65 -3.00
CA LYS A 120 -17.51 -6.70 -2.45
C LYS A 120 -16.08 -6.22 -2.30
N TYR A 121 -15.58 -5.54 -3.32
CA TYR A 121 -14.26 -4.94 -3.29
C TYR A 121 -14.09 -3.97 -2.12
N ALA A 122 -15.04 -3.04 -1.93
CA ALA A 122 -15.01 -2.08 -0.84
C ALA A 122 -15.11 -2.75 0.55
N VAL A 123 -15.93 -3.80 0.70
CA VAL A 123 -16.02 -4.56 1.95
C VAL A 123 -14.70 -5.24 2.29
N VAL A 124 -14.00 -5.82 1.31
CA VAL A 124 -12.67 -6.43 1.54
C VAL A 124 -11.64 -5.36 1.91
N GLN A 125 -11.64 -4.20 1.25
CA GLN A 125 -10.79 -3.07 1.63
C GLN A 125 -11.03 -2.63 3.09
N LEU A 126 -12.29 -2.56 3.51
CA LEU A 126 -12.69 -2.28 4.89
C LEU A 126 -12.34 -3.38 5.90
N ARG A 127 -11.96 -4.59 5.46
CA ARG A 127 -11.44 -5.63 6.36
C ARG A 127 -9.93 -5.52 6.52
N VAL A 128 -9.22 -5.13 5.47
CA VAL A 128 -7.74 -5.09 5.47
C VAL A 128 -7.14 -3.78 5.95
N TRP A 129 -7.94 -2.71 6.09
CA TRP A 129 -7.45 -1.36 6.41
C TRP A 129 -6.58 -1.28 7.67
N ARG A 130 -6.82 -2.11 8.70
CA ARG A 130 -6.01 -2.11 9.93
C ARG A 130 -4.56 -2.50 9.65
N VAL A 131 -4.37 -3.52 8.81
CA VAL A 131 -3.05 -3.99 8.40
C VAL A 131 -2.37 -2.95 7.52
N VAL A 132 -3.13 -2.28 6.65
CA VAL A 132 -2.63 -1.15 5.85
C VAL A 132 -2.17 0.00 6.74
N ALA A 133 -2.95 0.37 7.76
CA ALA A 133 -2.57 1.42 8.70
C ALA A 133 -1.29 1.07 9.47
N LEU A 134 -1.14 -0.18 9.90
CA LEU A 134 0.07 -0.68 10.54
C LEU A 134 1.28 -0.61 9.60
N GLU A 135 1.12 -1.03 8.34
CA GLU A 135 2.19 -0.96 7.34
C GLU A 135 2.61 0.48 7.06
N VAL A 136 1.65 1.39 6.88
CA VAL A 136 1.90 2.82 6.68
C VAL A 136 2.63 3.43 7.87
N ALA A 137 2.26 3.07 9.11
CA ALA A 137 2.94 3.54 10.32
C ALA A 137 4.41 3.08 10.37
N LEU A 138 4.68 1.81 10.06
CA LEU A 138 6.04 1.27 10.03
C LEU A 138 6.89 1.93 8.94
N ARG A 139 6.32 2.13 7.75
CA ARG A 139 6.98 2.84 6.65
C ARG A 139 7.27 4.31 6.97
N ALA A 140 6.35 4.97 7.67
CA ALA A 140 6.56 6.35 8.13
C ALA A 140 7.74 6.42 9.12
N ALA A 141 7.88 5.45 10.02
CA ALA A 141 9.02 5.39 10.94
C ALA A 141 10.37 5.24 10.18
N VAL A 142 10.43 4.35 9.19
CA VAL A 142 11.62 4.18 8.32
C VAL A 142 11.95 5.48 7.58
N VAL A 143 10.93 6.12 6.99
CA VAL A 143 11.09 7.41 6.30
C VAL A 143 11.66 8.47 7.23
N THR A 144 11.09 8.63 8.44
CA THR A 144 11.56 9.64 9.37
C THR A 144 13.03 9.43 9.73
N LEU A 145 13.45 8.18 9.88
CA LEU A 145 14.84 7.83 10.16
C LEU A 145 15.80 8.21 9.06
N VAL A 146 15.41 8.01 7.80
CA VAL A 146 16.26 8.36 6.65
C VAL A 146 16.32 9.86 6.42
N VAL A 147 15.19 10.57 6.56
CA VAL A 147 15.08 11.99 6.23
C VAL A 147 15.75 12.89 7.28
N LEU A 148 15.62 12.57 8.57
CA LEU A 148 16.05 13.45 9.66
C LEU A 148 17.56 13.77 9.69
N PRO A 149 18.48 12.80 9.54
CA PRO A 149 19.91 13.10 9.46
C PRO A 149 20.25 14.01 8.28
N ALA A 150 19.56 13.84 7.15
CA ALA A 150 19.75 14.68 5.98
C ALA A 150 19.32 16.14 6.23
N VAL A 151 18.27 16.37 7.03
CA VAL A 151 17.86 17.72 7.44
C VAL A 151 18.90 18.35 8.38
N ARG A 152 19.46 17.59 9.32
CA ARG A 152 20.39 18.09 10.34
C ARG A 152 21.72 18.60 9.77
N THR A 153 22.21 18.03 8.67
CA THR A 153 23.51 18.38 8.10
C THR A 153 23.54 19.74 7.40
N GLY A 154 22.40 20.41 7.17
CA GLY A 154 22.32 21.85 6.88
C GLY A 154 22.94 22.34 5.56
N VAL A 155 23.35 21.45 4.65
CA VAL A 155 23.99 21.81 3.37
C VAL A 155 22.95 22.34 2.38
N SER A 156 23.25 23.26 1.46
CA SER A 156 22.28 23.68 0.41
C SER A 156 21.84 22.51 -0.49
N LEU A 157 22.71 21.51 -0.68
CA LEU A 157 22.41 20.19 -1.25
C LEU A 157 21.32 19.45 -0.45
N ALA A 158 21.25 19.69 0.87
CA ALA A 158 20.23 19.12 1.73
C ALA A 158 18.84 19.67 1.41
N LEU A 159 18.65 20.87 0.87
CA LEU A 159 17.30 21.32 0.50
C LEU A 159 16.72 20.50 -0.65
N THR A 160 17.49 20.30 -1.73
CA THR A 160 17.03 19.48 -2.86
C THR A 160 16.90 18.01 -2.48
N LEU A 161 17.82 17.49 -1.66
CA LEU A 161 17.72 16.12 -1.15
C LEU A 161 16.55 15.94 -0.19
N THR A 162 16.27 16.91 0.68
CA THR A 162 15.12 16.83 1.61
C THR A 162 13.81 16.94 0.88
N VAL A 163 13.66 17.85 -0.09
CA VAL A 163 12.46 17.91 -0.94
C VAL A 163 12.27 16.60 -1.70
N THR A 164 13.33 16.07 -2.33
CA THR A 164 13.27 14.78 -3.03
C THR A 164 12.92 13.64 -2.08
N ALA A 165 13.50 13.64 -0.87
CA ALA A 165 13.26 12.60 0.13
C ALA A 165 11.83 12.67 0.70
N ILE A 166 11.30 13.87 0.97
CA ILE A 166 9.90 14.09 1.38
C ILE A 166 8.94 13.61 0.28
N PHE A 167 9.28 13.88 -0.97
CA PHE A 167 8.49 13.46 -2.11
C PHE A 167 8.48 11.93 -2.24
N LEU A 168 9.66 11.29 -2.26
CA LEU A 168 9.80 9.83 -2.28
C LEU A 168 9.13 9.17 -1.07
N ALA A 169 9.24 9.77 0.11
CA ALA A 169 8.58 9.32 1.32
C ALA A 169 7.06 9.32 1.18
N SER A 170 6.48 10.41 0.67
CA SER A 170 5.04 10.51 0.44
C SER A 170 4.56 9.43 -0.52
N LEU A 171 5.32 9.16 -1.57
CA LEU A 171 5.03 8.13 -2.55
C LEU A 171 5.17 6.73 -1.97
N TYR A 172 6.18 6.50 -1.13
CA TYR A 172 6.37 5.23 -0.43
C TYR A 172 5.20 4.90 0.52
N LEU A 173 4.56 5.92 1.10
CA LEU A 173 3.33 5.74 1.88
C LEU A 173 2.11 5.48 0.99
N LEU A 174 1.98 6.19 -0.13
CA LEU A 174 0.87 6.02 -1.08
C LEU A 174 0.91 4.67 -1.82
N GLU A 175 2.10 4.12 -2.07
CA GLU A 175 2.32 2.83 -2.71
C GLU A 175 1.54 1.71 -2.01
N VAL A 176 1.51 1.70 -0.67
CA VAL A 176 0.77 0.69 0.12
C VAL A 176 -0.69 0.63 -0.31
N TRP A 177 -1.29 1.79 -0.55
CA TRP A 177 -2.69 1.89 -0.91
C TRP A 177 -2.95 1.38 -2.33
N TRP A 178 -2.15 1.81 -3.30
CA TRP A 178 -2.28 1.35 -4.69
C TRP A 178 -2.03 -0.15 -4.82
N ARG A 179 -1.04 -0.67 -4.09
CA ARG A 179 -0.73 -2.10 -4.06
C ARG A 179 -1.87 -2.91 -3.46
N MET A 180 -2.40 -2.48 -2.32
CA MET A 180 -3.56 -3.13 -1.67
C MET A 180 -4.74 -3.21 -2.64
N ARG A 181 -5.01 -2.13 -3.38
CA ARG A 181 -6.08 -2.10 -4.40
C ARG A 181 -5.89 -3.14 -5.51
N ALA A 182 -4.68 -3.26 -6.04
CA ALA A 182 -4.35 -4.23 -7.09
C ALA A 182 -4.43 -5.67 -6.59
N VAL A 183 -3.84 -5.96 -5.42
CA VAL A 183 -3.81 -7.31 -4.83
C VAL A 183 -5.21 -7.80 -4.51
N ILE A 184 -6.07 -6.97 -3.90
CA ILE A 184 -7.47 -7.35 -3.63
C ILE A 184 -8.23 -7.62 -4.93
N GLY A 185 -8.08 -6.74 -5.93
CA GLY A 185 -8.78 -6.88 -7.21
C GLY A 185 -8.44 -8.19 -7.92
N ILE A 186 -7.15 -8.52 -8.00
CA ILE A 186 -6.67 -9.79 -8.56
C ILE A 186 -7.15 -10.97 -7.73
N SER A 187 -7.08 -10.89 -6.41
CA SER A 187 -7.45 -11.99 -5.52
C SER A 187 -8.94 -12.33 -5.62
N LEU A 188 -9.81 -11.32 -5.71
CA LEU A 188 -11.24 -11.51 -5.95
C LEU A 188 -11.51 -12.16 -7.31
N LEU A 189 -10.82 -11.72 -8.37
CA LEU A 189 -10.95 -12.31 -9.69
C LEU A 189 -10.56 -13.79 -9.70
N LEU A 190 -9.40 -14.12 -9.12
CA LEU A 190 -8.92 -15.49 -9.05
C LEU A 190 -9.78 -16.36 -8.14
N ALA A 191 -10.36 -15.81 -7.08
CA ALA A 191 -11.30 -16.53 -6.23
C ALA A 191 -12.60 -16.95 -6.95
N LEU A 192 -13.01 -16.23 -8.02
CA LEU A 192 -14.12 -16.65 -8.88
C LEU A 192 -13.70 -17.66 -9.95
N ILE A 193 -12.49 -17.53 -10.49
CA ILE A 193 -11.99 -18.43 -11.55
C ILE A 193 -11.70 -19.82 -10.99
N PHE A 194 -11.14 -19.89 -9.77
CA PHE A 194 -10.72 -21.15 -9.16
C PHE A 194 -11.71 -21.57 -8.06
N PRO A 195 -12.47 -22.67 -8.24
CA PRO A 195 -13.49 -23.08 -7.29
C PRO A 195 -12.92 -23.62 -5.98
N ARG A 196 -11.66 -24.06 -5.96
CA ARG A 196 -11.00 -24.52 -4.73
C ARG A 196 -10.25 -23.35 -4.07
N PRO A 197 -10.49 -23.07 -2.77
CA PRO A 197 -9.90 -21.92 -2.07
C PRO A 197 -8.37 -21.96 -2.05
N THR A 198 -7.78 -23.16 -1.93
CA THR A 198 -6.34 -23.35 -1.93
C THR A 198 -5.71 -22.97 -3.27
N SER A 199 -6.29 -23.42 -4.40
CA SER A 199 -5.80 -23.04 -5.73
C SER A 199 -5.94 -21.53 -5.98
N ALA A 200 -7.05 -20.92 -5.56
CA ALA A 200 -7.25 -19.48 -5.68
C ALA A 200 -6.18 -18.70 -4.89
N ALA A 201 -5.91 -19.09 -3.64
CA ALA A 201 -4.90 -18.45 -2.80
C ALA A 201 -3.48 -18.60 -3.36
N ILE A 202 -3.12 -19.78 -3.89
CA ILE A 202 -1.82 -20.01 -4.52
C ILE A 202 -1.66 -19.12 -5.76
N MET A 203 -2.65 -19.13 -6.66
CA MET A 203 -2.59 -18.31 -7.89
C MET A 203 -2.56 -16.81 -7.59
N ALA A 204 -3.31 -16.36 -6.58
CA ALA A 204 -3.29 -14.96 -6.13
C ALA A 204 -1.94 -14.58 -5.52
N SER A 205 -1.34 -15.46 -4.72
CA SER A 205 0.00 -15.26 -4.15
C SER A 205 1.08 -15.23 -5.24
N LEU A 206 0.99 -16.12 -6.24
CA LEU A 206 1.89 -16.10 -7.40
C LEU A 206 1.75 -14.82 -8.22
N SER A 207 0.51 -14.36 -8.44
CA SER A 207 0.24 -13.10 -9.14
C SER A 207 0.82 -11.91 -8.38
N MET A 208 0.70 -11.91 -7.04
CA MET A 208 1.32 -10.91 -6.17
C MET A 208 2.84 -10.92 -6.28
N ILE A 209 3.50 -12.09 -6.28
CA ILE A 209 4.95 -12.19 -6.51
C ILE A 209 5.30 -11.62 -7.88
N GLY A 210 4.52 -11.95 -8.92
CA GLY A 210 4.68 -11.39 -10.26
C GLY A 210 4.61 -9.85 -10.28
N LEU A 211 3.67 -9.25 -9.53
CA LEU A 211 3.59 -7.79 -9.39
C LEU A 211 4.86 -7.21 -8.75
N HIS A 212 5.38 -7.84 -7.72
CA HIS A 212 6.62 -7.40 -7.05
C HIS A 212 7.84 -7.51 -7.95
N VAL A 213 7.95 -8.60 -8.71
CA VAL A 213 9.05 -8.78 -9.68
C VAL A 213 8.98 -7.71 -10.77
N LEU A 214 7.78 -7.43 -11.31
CA LEU A 214 7.59 -6.38 -12.32
C LEU A 214 7.91 -4.98 -11.75
N GLN A 215 7.45 -4.68 -10.54
CA GLN A 215 7.76 -3.43 -9.85
C GLN A 215 9.27 -3.29 -9.61
N ALA A 216 9.94 -4.34 -9.11
CA ALA A 216 11.37 -4.35 -8.86
C ALA A 216 12.16 -4.16 -10.15
N GLY A 217 11.77 -4.82 -11.24
CA GLY A 217 12.36 -4.62 -12.56
C GLY A 217 12.20 -3.18 -13.06
N TYR A 218 11.01 -2.61 -12.93
CA TYR A 218 10.74 -1.22 -13.30
C TYR A 218 11.58 -0.22 -12.48
N LEU A 219 11.64 -0.40 -11.15
CA LEU A 219 12.45 0.44 -10.27
C LEU A 219 13.94 0.29 -10.55
N ALA A 220 14.42 -0.92 -10.86
CA ALA A 220 15.81 -1.16 -11.25
C ALA A 220 16.17 -0.39 -12.54
N VAL A 221 15.27 -0.33 -13.52
CA VAL A 221 15.46 0.49 -14.73
C VAL A 221 15.50 1.97 -14.39
N CYS A 222 14.54 2.48 -13.59
CA CYS A 222 14.55 3.88 -13.16
C CYS A 222 15.84 4.25 -12.40
N TYR A 223 16.30 3.37 -11.51
CA TYR A 223 17.53 3.55 -10.76
C TYR A 223 18.77 3.46 -11.65
N GLY A 224 18.81 2.54 -12.61
CA GLY A 224 19.91 2.44 -13.59
C GLY A 224 20.03 3.70 -14.44
N LEU A 225 18.91 4.27 -14.88
CA LEU A 225 18.89 5.56 -15.58
C LEU A 225 19.40 6.70 -14.69
N LEU A 226 18.99 6.72 -13.42
CA LEU A 226 19.49 7.69 -12.44
C LEU A 226 21.01 7.58 -12.24
N LEU A 227 21.53 6.35 -12.15
CA LEU A 227 22.96 6.09 -11.99
C LEU A 227 23.75 6.56 -13.23
N LEU A 228 23.23 6.30 -14.44
CA LEU A 228 23.84 6.79 -15.68
C LEU A 228 23.87 8.32 -15.72
N MET A 229 22.81 8.98 -15.25
CA MET A 229 22.79 10.45 -15.11
C MET A 229 23.80 10.95 -14.05
N LEU A 230 23.99 10.22 -12.96
CA LEU A 230 24.96 10.56 -11.92
C LEU A 230 26.42 10.47 -12.44
N LEU A 231 26.70 9.49 -13.30
CA LEU A 231 28.03 9.28 -13.88
C LEU A 231 28.39 10.33 -14.95
N GLY A 232 27.40 10.90 -15.64
CA GLY A 232 27.59 11.91 -16.68
C GLY A 232 27.71 13.33 -16.13
N GLU A 233 28.81 13.62 -15.41
CA GLU A 233 29.18 14.93 -14.82
C GLU A 233 28.11 15.62 -13.94
N PHE A 234 28.50 15.96 -12.70
CA PHE A 234 27.66 16.66 -11.70
C PHE A 234 27.25 18.07 -12.18
N THR A 235 26.19 18.15 -12.98
CA THR A 235 25.61 19.41 -13.49
C THR A 235 24.27 19.73 -12.84
N LEU A 236 23.75 20.94 -13.11
CA LEU A 236 22.39 21.39 -12.79
C LEU A 236 21.31 20.35 -13.18
N GLY A 237 21.59 19.50 -14.18
CA GLY A 237 20.75 18.39 -14.61
C GLY A 237 20.50 17.35 -13.51
N PHE A 238 21.43 17.14 -12.58
CA PHE A 238 21.24 16.21 -11.46
C PHE A 238 20.20 16.71 -10.46
N LEU A 239 20.29 17.99 -10.08
CA LEU A 239 19.38 18.64 -9.12
C LEU A 239 17.93 18.65 -9.64
N CYS A 240 17.75 18.88 -10.95
CA CYS A 240 16.44 18.86 -11.59
C CYS A 240 15.97 17.45 -12.00
N GLY A 241 16.91 16.56 -12.33
CA GLY A 241 16.62 15.21 -12.83
C GLY A 241 16.17 14.24 -11.75
N MET A 242 16.76 14.29 -10.56
CA MET A 242 16.39 13.44 -9.41
C MET A 242 14.89 13.48 -9.05
N PRO A 243 14.27 14.65 -8.82
CA PRO A 243 12.83 14.71 -8.52
C PRO A 243 11.99 14.26 -9.71
N PHE A 244 12.43 14.50 -10.95
CA PHE A 244 11.73 14.04 -12.15
C PHE A 244 11.76 12.51 -12.29
N CYS A 245 12.91 11.88 -12.05
CA CYS A 245 13.03 10.41 -12.01
C CYS A 245 12.18 9.81 -10.89
N ALA A 246 12.16 10.43 -9.70
CA ALA A 246 11.29 10.02 -8.59
C ALA A 246 9.80 10.13 -8.96
N LEU A 247 9.40 11.24 -9.60
CA LEU A 247 8.05 11.45 -10.13
C LEU A 247 7.68 10.39 -11.18
N LEU A 248 8.56 10.10 -12.12
CA LEU A 248 8.34 9.07 -13.13
C LEU A 248 8.20 7.69 -12.50
N ALA A 249 9.11 7.31 -11.61
CA ALA A 249 9.07 6.02 -10.92
C ALA A 249 7.76 5.85 -10.13
N ALA A 250 7.33 6.91 -9.44
CA ALA A 250 6.11 6.85 -8.64
C ALA A 250 4.83 6.94 -9.48
N GLY A 251 4.81 7.80 -10.49
CA GLY A 251 3.70 7.89 -11.43
C GLY A 251 3.53 6.60 -12.23
N GLY A 252 4.62 5.97 -12.64
CA GLY A 252 4.62 4.68 -13.33
C GLY A 252 4.12 3.54 -12.45
N THR A 253 4.58 3.46 -11.19
CA THR A 253 4.08 2.45 -10.24
C THR A 253 2.62 2.67 -9.86
N PHE A 254 2.19 3.92 -9.64
CA PHE A 254 0.79 4.27 -9.45
C PHE A 254 -0.08 3.80 -10.62
N PHE A 255 0.28 4.23 -11.84
CA PHE A 255 -0.45 3.91 -13.05
C PHE A 255 -0.52 2.39 -13.26
N PHE A 256 0.60 1.68 -13.03
CA PHE A 256 0.64 0.22 -13.13
C PHE A 256 -0.36 -0.45 -12.19
N TYR A 257 -0.32 -0.13 -10.89
CA TYR A 257 -1.23 -0.73 -9.91
C TYR A 257 -2.69 -0.37 -10.17
N GLU A 258 -2.97 0.88 -10.54
CA GLU A 258 -4.32 1.32 -10.85
C GLU A 258 -4.88 0.56 -12.06
N ARG A 259 -4.08 0.41 -13.13
CA ARG A 259 -4.47 -0.36 -14.31
C ARG A 259 -4.69 -1.83 -14.01
N VAL A 260 -3.83 -2.44 -13.20
CA VAL A 260 -4.00 -3.82 -12.76
C VAL A 260 -5.31 -4.00 -11.98
N ALA A 261 -5.59 -3.10 -11.02
CA ALA A 261 -6.82 -3.13 -10.24
C ALA A 261 -8.07 -2.95 -11.13
N GLU A 262 -8.03 -1.98 -12.05
CA GLU A 262 -9.12 -1.69 -12.98
C GLU A 262 -9.38 -2.86 -13.93
N MET A 263 -8.35 -3.45 -14.52
CA MET A 263 -8.47 -4.63 -15.39
C MET A 263 -9.07 -5.82 -14.63
N ALA A 264 -8.60 -6.06 -13.40
CA ALA A 264 -9.12 -7.15 -12.58
C ALA A 264 -10.60 -6.96 -12.25
N LEU A 265 -11.00 -5.75 -11.84
CA LEU A 265 -12.40 -5.42 -11.52
C LEU A 265 -13.32 -5.46 -12.75
N ARG A 266 -12.84 -5.01 -13.91
CA ARG A 266 -13.59 -5.12 -15.18
C ARG A 266 -13.84 -6.58 -15.55
N ARG A 267 -12.81 -7.43 -15.49
CA ARG A 267 -12.95 -8.88 -15.77
C ARG A 267 -13.85 -9.57 -14.74
N LEU A 268 -13.72 -9.20 -13.47
CA LEU A 268 -14.58 -9.69 -12.39
C LEU A 268 -16.06 -9.41 -12.73
N SER A 269 -16.38 -8.19 -13.17
CA SER A 269 -17.76 -7.82 -13.53
C SER A 269 -18.31 -8.54 -14.76
N GLN A 270 -17.45 -9.11 -15.61
CA GLN A 270 -17.85 -9.91 -16.78
C GLN A 270 -18.05 -11.39 -16.44
N THR A 271 -17.47 -11.86 -15.33
CA THR A 271 -17.55 -13.26 -14.87
C THR A 271 -18.76 -13.50 -13.96
N ILE A 272 -19.32 -12.43 -13.38
CA ILE A 272 -20.56 -12.47 -12.59
C ILE A 272 -21.75 -12.57 -13.51
#